data_AF-A0A9E3EHD4-F1
#
_entry.id   AF-A0A9E3EHD4-F1
#
_cell.length_a   1.000
_cell.length_b   1.000
_cell.length_c   1.000
_cell.angle_alpha   90.00
_cell.angle_beta   90.00
_cell.angle_gamma   90.00
#
_symmetry.space_group_name_H-M   'P 1'
#
loop_
_entity.id
_entity.type
_entity.pdbx_description
1 polymer ?
#
loop_
_entity_poly.entity_id
_entity_poly.type
_entity_poly.pdbx_seq_one_letter_code
_entity_poly.pdbx_strand_id
1 'polypeptide(L)' 'PPQPSGAVLCPRCGSAQARLVSEFGSTPCKALYRCGACGEPFDRFKCH' A
#
# COMPACT_ATOMS: atom_id res chain seq x y z
N PRO A 1 14.75 -16.02 -7.41
CA PRO A 1 13.57 -15.96 -6.50
C PRO A 1 12.42 -15.21 -7.20
N PRO A 2 11.28 -15.85 -7.50
CA PRO A 2 10.15 -15.17 -8.13
C PRO A 2 9.57 -14.17 -7.13
N GLN A 3 9.85 -12.88 -7.33
CA GLN A 3 9.40 -11.81 -6.45
C GLN A 3 7.92 -11.56 -6.72
N PRO A 4 7.05 -11.58 -5.69
CA PRO A 4 5.63 -11.79 -5.87
C PRO A 4 4.97 -10.64 -6.62
N SER A 5 4.12 -11.05 -7.56
CA SER A 5 3.12 -10.27 -8.29
C SER A 5 2.64 -9.07 -7.48
N GLY A 6 2.85 -7.86 -8.01
CA GLY A 6 2.78 -6.56 -7.34
C GLY A 6 1.41 -6.09 -6.81
N ALA A 7 0.65 -6.98 -6.19
CA ALA A 7 -0.57 -6.63 -5.47
C ALA A 7 -0.20 -6.04 -4.10
N VAL A 8 -0.65 -4.80 -3.85
CA VAL A 8 -0.45 -4.14 -2.55
C VAL A 8 -1.40 -4.78 -1.56
N LEU A 9 -0.87 -5.54 -0.60
CA LEU A 9 -1.64 -6.14 0.49
C LEU A 9 -1.63 -5.20 1.70
N CYS A 10 -2.76 -5.16 2.41
CA CYS A 10 -2.85 -4.41 3.65
C CYS A 10 -2.04 -5.11 4.76
N PRO A 11 -1.08 -4.44 5.41
CA PRO A 11 -0.29 -5.04 6.48
C PRO A 11 -1.09 -5.26 7.77
N ARG A 12 -2.29 -4.67 7.88
CA ARG A 12 -3.15 -4.77 9.07
C ARG A 12 -4.07 -5.98 9.02
N CYS A 13 -4.67 -6.27 7.86
CA CYS A 13 -5.65 -7.35 7.71
C CYS A 13 -5.29 -8.39 6.63
N GLY A 14 -4.22 -8.18 5.85
CA GLY A 14 -3.82 -9.06 4.74
C GLY A 14 -4.67 -8.91 3.48
N SER A 15 -5.68 -8.04 3.46
CA SER A 15 -6.55 -7.87 2.29
C SER A 15 -5.82 -7.25 1.11
N ALA A 16 -6.08 -7.75 -0.10
CA ALA A 16 -5.60 -7.19 -1.36
C ALA A 16 -6.37 -5.94 -1.83
N GLN A 17 -7.36 -5.49 -1.06
CA GLN A 17 -8.16 -4.31 -1.35
C GLN A 17 -7.43 -3.01 -0.96
N ALA A 18 -6.17 -2.84 -1.33
CA ALA A 18 -5.47 -1.59 -1.11
C ALA A 18 -5.69 -0.63 -2.29
N ARG A 19 -6.22 0.56 -2.01
CA ARG A 19 -6.38 1.61 -3.02
C ARG A 19 -5.41 2.75 -2.73
N LEU A 20 -4.77 3.26 -3.77
CA LEU A 20 -3.93 4.45 -3.67
C LEU A 20 -4.80 5.67 -3.33
N VAL A 21 -4.45 6.35 -2.24
CA VAL A 21 -5.12 7.59 -1.80
C VAL A 21 -4.32 8.80 -2.23
N SER A 22 -3.00 8.76 -2.00
CA SER A 22 -2.09 9.82 -2.43
C SER A 22 -0.80 9.19 -2.91
N GLU A 23 -0.29 9.69 -4.03
CA GLU A 23 1.04 9.32 -4.51
C GLU A 23 2.15 9.87 -3.62
N PHE A 24 1.85 10.86 -2.78
CA PHE A 24 2.78 11.49 -1.85
C PHE A 24 2.24 11.28 -0.44
N GLY A 25 2.82 10.33 0.28
CA GLY A 25 2.54 10.07 1.69
C GLY A 25 3.35 11.01 2.59
N SER A 26 3.86 10.49 3.70
CA SER A 26 4.68 11.29 4.62
C SER A 26 6.03 11.74 4.06
N THR A 27 6.53 11.08 3.00
CA THR A 27 7.72 11.49 2.25
C THR A 27 7.45 11.28 0.75
N PRO A 28 8.15 11.99 -0.17
CA PRO A 28 7.96 11.83 -1.61
C PRO A 28 8.24 10.39 -2.09
N CYS A 29 9.06 9.64 -1.35
CA CYS A 29 9.39 8.25 -1.63
C CYS A 29 8.31 7.25 -1.14
N LYS A 30 7.29 7.73 -0.41
CA LYS A 30 6.17 6.92 0.10
C LYS A 30 4.89 7.32 -0.60
N ALA A 31 4.06 6.33 -0.92
CA ALA A 31 2.69 6.53 -1.35
C ALA A 31 1.74 6.10 -0.23
N LEU A 32 0.68 6.87 -0.03
CA LEU A 32 -0.37 6.57 0.92
C LEU A 32 -1.42 5.67 0.27
N TYR A 33 -1.61 4.49 0.85
CA TYR A 33 -2.67 3.55 0.47
C TYR A 33 -3.71 3.47 1.58
N ARG A 34 -4.92 3.07 1.23
CA ARG A 34 -5.99 2.78 2.19
C ARG A 34 -6.61 1.44 1.85
N CYS A 35 -6.79 0.63 2.88
CA CYS A 35 -7.46 -0.65 2.73
C CYS A 35 -8.97 -0.44 2.64
N GLY A 36 -9.61 -1.03 1.62
CA GLY A 36 -11.06 -1.08 1.48
C GLY A 36 -11.74 -2.10 2.40
N ALA A 37 -11.00 -3.09 2.91
CA ALA A 37 -11.56 -4.10 3.82
C ALA A 37 -11.63 -3.58 5.27
N CYS A 38 -10.49 -3.16 5.84
CA CYS A 38 -10.44 -2.65 7.22
C CYS A 38 -10.58 -1.12 7.32
N GLY A 39 -10.51 -0.39 6.21
CA GLY A 39 -10.64 1.07 6.19
C GLY A 39 -9.37 1.83 6.61
N GLU A 40 -8.33 1.13 7.09
CA GLU A 40 -7.13 1.79 7.62
C GLU A 40 -6.16 2.26 6.53
N PRO A 41 -5.63 3.49 6.66
CA PRO A 41 -4.56 4.00 5.82
C PRO A 41 -3.19 3.40 6.20
N PHE A 42 -2.31 3.24 5.23
CA PHE A 42 -0.92 2.80 5.42
C PHE A 42 0.00 3.35 4.34
N ASP A 43 1.23 3.70 4.71
CA ASP A 43 2.26 4.14 3.78
C ASP A 43 3.00 2.94 3.18
N ARG A 44 3.12 2.92 1.86
CA ARG A 44 3.96 1.97 1.11
C ARG A 44 5.12 2.71 0.46
N PHE A 45 6.32 2.20 0.61
CA PHE A 45 7.47 2.72 -0.13
C PHE A 45 7.33 2.40 -1.62
N LYS A 46 7.55 3.43 -2.45
CA LYS A 46 7.78 3.24 -3.88
C LYS A 46 9.21 2.70 -4.00
N CYS A 47 9.36 1.37 -4.08
CA CYS A 47 10.68 0.79 -4.40
C CYS A 47 11.04 1.25 -5.81
N HIS A 48 12.16 1.97 -5.91
CA HIS A 48 12.74 2.45 -7.16
C HIS A 48 13.74 1.44 -7.73
#